data_AF-A0A1Q7B7A7-F1
#
_entry.id   AF-A0A1Q7B7A7-F1
#
_cell.length_a   1.000
_cell.length_b   1.000
_cell.length_c   1.000
_cell.angle_alpha   90.00
_cell.angle_beta   90.00
_cell.angle_gamma   90.00
#
_symmetry.space_group_name_H-M   'P 1'
#
loop_
_entity.id
_entity.type
_entity.pdbx_description
1 polymer ?
#
loop_
_entity_poly.entity_id
_entity_poly.type
_entity_poly.pdbx_seq_one_letter_code
_entity_poly.pdbx_strand_id
1 'polypeptide(L)'
;VVYRDQNWSTQVRGVAPAFLAVRGWRVARGTFFTDDDVASVRKVCVLGQTVVANLFGAADPVGQTIRVQQLPCQVLGVMAVKGQSAIGQDQDDVVLMPYTVVQKQLKGITWLDDILCSAVSAEAIPLVERAITALLRERHHVGRGQEDDFNLRHPTEIAQTRVAAQRTMTLLLASVAAVVLVVGGIGIMNIMLVSVTERTREIGVRLAVGARQRDIRAQFLAEAVTVALLGGGLGLGLGLLGAYGIAAVAAWPTLIRADTLVVAVGCAGAVGIIFGVYPARQAA
;
A
#
# COMPACT_ATOMS: atom_id res chain seq x y z
N VAL A 1 -23.32 0.28 -19.73
CA VAL A 1 -24.47 -0.53 -19.28
C VAL A 1 -25.62 0.41 -19.09
N VAL A 2 -26.80 0.08 -19.64
CA VAL A 2 -27.94 0.99 -19.68
C VAL A 2 -29.12 0.37 -18.96
N TYR A 3 -29.77 1.16 -18.11
CA TYR A 3 -31.05 0.87 -17.50
C TYR A 3 -31.95 2.10 -17.65
N ARG A 4 -33.03 1.97 -18.44
CA ARG A 4 -33.90 3.10 -18.81
C ARG A 4 -33.08 4.28 -19.37
N ASP A 5 -33.16 5.45 -18.75
CA ASP A 5 -32.46 6.66 -19.15
C ASP A 5 -31.06 6.80 -18.50
N GLN A 6 -30.67 5.86 -17.64
CA GLN A 6 -29.35 5.87 -16.98
C GLN A 6 -28.34 5.01 -17.74
N ASN A 7 -27.15 5.56 -17.94
CA ASN A 7 -26.03 4.87 -18.57
C ASN A 7 -24.79 5.01 -17.70
N TRP A 8 -24.15 3.87 -17.41
CA TRP A 8 -22.92 3.79 -16.63
C TRP A 8 -21.89 2.94 -17.36
N SER A 9 -20.66 3.45 -17.50
CA SER A 9 -19.55 2.69 -18.07
C SER A 9 -18.90 1.86 -16.96
N THR A 10 -18.86 0.54 -17.13
CA THR A 10 -18.35 -0.39 -16.11
C THR A 10 -17.75 -1.62 -16.80
N GLN A 11 -16.97 -2.40 -16.07
CA GLN A 11 -16.36 -3.61 -16.58
C GLN A 11 -17.37 -4.77 -16.61
N VAL A 12 -17.40 -5.50 -17.72
CA VAL A 12 -18.17 -6.74 -17.85
C VAL A 12 -17.22 -7.91 -17.77
N ARG A 13 -17.43 -8.80 -16.79
CA ARG A 13 -16.57 -9.97 -16.58
C ARG A 13 -17.36 -11.26 -16.72
N GLY A 14 -16.91 -12.10 -17.64
CA GLY A 14 -17.38 -13.47 -17.79
C GLY A 14 -16.73 -14.35 -16.72
N VAL A 15 -17.52 -14.95 -15.84
CA VAL A 15 -17.00 -15.81 -14.76
C VAL A 15 -17.77 -17.12 -14.65
N ALA A 16 -17.15 -18.11 -14.02
CA ALA A 16 -17.79 -19.38 -13.65
C ALA A 16 -18.45 -19.27 -12.25
N PRO A 17 -19.42 -20.13 -11.90
CA PRO A 17 -20.04 -20.16 -10.57
C PRO A 17 -19.03 -20.26 -9.42
N ALA A 18 -17.95 -21.04 -9.63
CA ALA A 18 -16.85 -21.20 -8.68
C ALA A 18 -16.06 -19.90 -8.37
N PHE A 19 -16.26 -18.84 -9.14
CA PHE A 19 -15.57 -17.55 -8.95
C PHE A 19 -15.81 -16.96 -7.55
N LEU A 20 -17.02 -17.13 -6.99
CA LEU A 20 -17.34 -16.65 -5.65
C LEU A 20 -16.47 -17.32 -4.57
N ALA A 21 -16.29 -18.64 -4.68
CA ALA A 21 -15.47 -19.41 -3.76
C ALA A 21 -13.98 -19.01 -3.88
N VAL A 22 -13.46 -18.93 -5.11
CA VAL A 22 -12.06 -18.58 -5.37
C VAL A 22 -11.73 -17.16 -4.92
N ARG A 23 -12.65 -16.19 -5.10
CA ARG A 23 -12.45 -14.80 -4.69
C ARG A 23 -12.93 -14.49 -3.27
N GLY A 24 -13.52 -15.44 -2.57
CA GLY A 24 -14.16 -15.24 -1.27
C GLY A 24 -15.23 -14.15 -1.29
N TRP A 25 -15.96 -14.00 -2.40
CA TRP A 25 -16.93 -12.92 -2.58
C TRP A 25 -18.35 -13.44 -2.36
N ARG A 26 -19.14 -12.75 -1.54
CA ARG A 26 -20.51 -13.14 -1.18
C ARG A 26 -21.53 -12.32 -1.95
N VAL A 27 -22.70 -12.91 -2.17
CA VAL A 27 -23.88 -12.21 -2.70
C VAL A 27 -24.58 -11.53 -1.53
N ALA A 28 -24.87 -10.24 -1.65
CA ALA A 28 -25.61 -9.48 -0.64
C ALA A 28 -27.12 -9.61 -0.81
N ARG A 29 -27.62 -9.64 -2.05
CA ARG A 29 -29.05 -9.75 -2.36
C ARG A 29 -29.27 -10.64 -3.58
N GLY A 30 -30.39 -11.39 -3.60
CA GLY A 30 -30.71 -12.31 -4.68
C GLY A 30 -29.81 -13.55 -4.70
N THR A 31 -29.58 -14.10 -5.87
CA THR A 31 -28.78 -15.31 -6.06
C THR A 31 -27.66 -15.12 -7.08
N PHE A 32 -26.64 -15.98 -7.02
CA PHE A 32 -25.68 -16.11 -8.10
C PHE A 32 -26.25 -17.03 -9.20
N PHE A 33 -25.66 -16.97 -10.40
CA PHE A 33 -25.98 -17.92 -11.46
C PHE A 33 -25.31 -19.29 -11.21
N THR A 34 -25.88 -20.32 -11.79
CA THR A 34 -25.52 -21.74 -11.61
C THR A 34 -24.81 -22.31 -12.83
N ASP A 35 -24.29 -23.53 -12.73
CA ASP A 35 -23.67 -24.23 -13.87
C ASP A 35 -24.67 -24.48 -15.01
N ASP A 36 -25.97 -24.65 -14.69
CA ASP A 36 -27.02 -24.77 -15.70
C ASP A 36 -27.17 -23.48 -16.50
N ASP A 37 -27.12 -22.32 -15.85
CA ASP A 37 -27.18 -21.02 -16.52
C ASP A 37 -25.98 -20.81 -17.47
N VAL A 38 -24.81 -21.34 -17.10
CA VAL A 38 -23.61 -21.33 -17.93
C VAL A 38 -23.78 -22.25 -19.14
N ALA A 39 -24.27 -23.48 -18.92
CA ALA A 39 -24.47 -24.49 -19.96
C ALA A 39 -25.53 -24.06 -20.99
N SER A 40 -26.64 -23.48 -20.52
CA SER A 40 -27.73 -22.99 -21.37
C SER A 40 -27.47 -21.61 -21.98
N VAL A 41 -26.30 -21.00 -21.71
CA VAL A 41 -25.94 -19.65 -22.17
C VAL A 41 -27.02 -18.63 -21.80
N ARG A 42 -27.53 -18.72 -20.56
CA ARG A 42 -28.63 -17.89 -20.08
C ARG A 42 -28.13 -16.46 -19.88
N LYS A 43 -28.88 -15.49 -20.40
CA LYS A 43 -28.54 -14.04 -20.33
C LYS A 43 -28.86 -13.47 -18.95
N VAL A 44 -28.11 -13.88 -17.94
CA VAL A 44 -28.23 -13.43 -16.55
C VAL A 44 -26.96 -12.71 -16.07
N CYS A 45 -27.13 -11.78 -15.13
CA CYS A 45 -26.02 -11.03 -14.56
C CYS A 45 -26.18 -10.82 -13.05
N VAL A 46 -25.06 -10.54 -12.41
CA VAL A 46 -24.96 -10.15 -11.00
C VAL A 46 -24.14 -8.88 -10.93
N LEU A 47 -24.63 -7.88 -10.20
CA LEU A 47 -24.07 -6.53 -10.21
C LEU A 47 -23.21 -6.27 -8.97
N GLY A 48 -22.10 -5.55 -9.14
CA GLY A 48 -21.38 -4.95 -8.03
C GLY A 48 -22.09 -3.73 -7.46
N GLN A 49 -21.74 -3.34 -6.23
CA GLN A 49 -22.47 -2.30 -5.49
C GLN A 49 -22.37 -0.92 -6.17
N THR A 50 -21.22 -0.57 -6.75
CA THR A 50 -21.03 0.71 -7.45
C THR A 50 -21.93 0.83 -8.67
N VAL A 51 -22.10 -0.27 -9.41
CA VAL A 51 -22.99 -0.33 -10.57
C VAL A 51 -24.44 -0.12 -10.15
N VAL A 52 -24.86 -0.74 -9.04
CA VAL A 52 -26.23 -0.57 -8.50
C VAL A 52 -26.48 0.87 -8.06
N ALA A 53 -25.54 1.47 -7.32
CA ALA A 53 -25.67 2.85 -6.86
C ALA A 53 -25.84 3.84 -8.03
N ASN A 54 -25.10 3.63 -9.12
CA ASN A 54 -25.12 4.53 -10.28
C ASN A 54 -26.27 4.29 -11.27
N LEU A 55 -26.82 3.07 -11.37
CA LEU A 55 -27.88 2.73 -12.35
C LEU A 55 -29.29 2.63 -11.73
N PHE A 56 -29.39 2.32 -10.45
CA PHE A 56 -30.67 2.07 -9.77
C PHE A 56 -30.92 3.00 -8.59
N GLY A 57 -29.88 3.64 -8.04
CA GLY A 57 -29.98 4.47 -6.85
C GLY A 57 -30.55 3.68 -5.67
N ALA A 58 -31.76 4.02 -5.24
CA ALA A 58 -32.47 3.33 -4.16
C ALA A 58 -33.41 2.20 -4.63
N ALA A 59 -33.62 2.02 -5.94
CA ALA A 59 -34.50 0.98 -6.47
C ALA A 59 -33.87 -0.42 -6.34
N ASP A 60 -34.71 -1.45 -6.21
CA ASP A 60 -34.25 -2.84 -6.18
C ASP A 60 -33.85 -3.31 -7.59
N PRO A 61 -32.58 -3.66 -7.83
CA PRO A 61 -32.13 -4.13 -9.13
C PRO A 61 -32.51 -5.59 -9.40
N VAL A 62 -32.83 -6.41 -8.39
CA VAL A 62 -33.06 -7.84 -8.57
C VAL A 62 -34.32 -8.09 -9.39
N GLY A 63 -34.23 -8.96 -10.39
CA GLY A 63 -35.32 -9.30 -11.31
C GLY A 63 -35.49 -8.32 -12.48
N GLN A 64 -34.85 -7.16 -12.43
CA GLN A 64 -34.89 -6.17 -13.51
C GLN A 64 -34.04 -6.61 -14.70
N THR A 65 -34.38 -6.12 -15.90
CA THR A 65 -33.58 -6.33 -17.11
C THR A 65 -32.74 -5.08 -17.38
N ILE A 66 -31.43 -5.25 -17.49
CA ILE A 66 -30.48 -4.21 -17.92
C ILE A 66 -29.94 -4.54 -19.31
N ARG A 67 -29.46 -3.52 -20.03
CA ARG A 67 -28.80 -3.72 -21.30
C ARG A 67 -27.28 -3.57 -21.14
N VAL A 68 -26.58 -4.70 -21.30
CA VAL A 68 -25.12 -4.74 -21.32
C VAL A 68 -24.68 -4.69 -22.78
N GLN A 69 -24.13 -3.55 -23.22
CA GLN A 69 -23.88 -3.25 -24.63
C GLN A 69 -25.17 -3.35 -25.47
N GLN A 70 -25.33 -4.40 -26.28
CA GLN A 70 -26.54 -4.68 -27.07
C GLN A 70 -27.36 -5.85 -26.50
N LEU A 71 -26.90 -6.48 -25.42
CA LEU A 71 -27.49 -7.69 -24.87
C LEU A 71 -28.43 -7.37 -23.68
N PRO A 72 -29.74 -7.66 -23.77
CA PRO A 72 -30.62 -7.61 -22.61
C PRO A 72 -30.27 -8.75 -21.66
N CYS A 73 -30.13 -8.41 -20.38
CA CYS A 73 -29.67 -9.32 -19.35
C CYS A 73 -30.47 -9.13 -18.06
N GLN A 74 -30.97 -10.22 -17.48
CA GLN A 74 -31.73 -10.18 -16.24
C GLN A 74 -30.78 -10.18 -15.03
N VAL A 75 -31.03 -9.29 -14.08
CA VAL A 75 -30.26 -9.21 -12.83
C VAL A 75 -30.77 -10.26 -11.85
N LEU A 76 -29.93 -11.23 -11.47
CA LEU A 76 -30.25 -12.26 -10.48
C LEU A 76 -29.89 -11.84 -9.04
N GLY A 77 -28.90 -10.97 -8.90
CA GLY A 77 -28.41 -10.59 -7.58
C GLY A 77 -27.45 -9.43 -7.59
N VAL A 78 -27.06 -9.03 -6.38
CA VAL A 78 -26.09 -7.97 -6.11
C VAL A 78 -25.00 -8.53 -5.20
N MET A 79 -23.75 -8.29 -5.58
CA MET A 79 -22.57 -8.66 -4.80
C MET A 79 -22.47 -7.83 -3.52
N ALA A 80 -21.92 -8.43 -2.45
CA ALA A 80 -21.56 -7.70 -1.25
C ALA A 80 -20.43 -6.71 -1.54
N VAL A 81 -20.33 -5.64 -0.74
CA VAL A 81 -19.25 -4.65 -0.89
C VAL A 81 -17.90 -5.31 -0.64
N LYS A 82 -16.99 -5.20 -1.59
CA LYS A 82 -15.59 -5.61 -1.46
C LYS A 82 -14.66 -4.41 -1.31
N GLY A 83 -15.05 -3.26 -1.84
CA GLY A 83 -14.30 -2.01 -1.80
C GLY A 83 -13.11 -1.98 -2.76
N GLN A 84 -12.18 -1.07 -2.49
CA GLN A 84 -11.01 -0.86 -3.34
C GLN A 84 -9.98 -1.98 -3.17
N SER A 85 -9.38 -2.40 -4.28
CA SER A 85 -8.21 -3.27 -4.30
C SER A 85 -6.97 -2.54 -3.74
N ALA A 86 -5.90 -3.30 -3.44
CA ALA A 86 -4.61 -2.74 -3.00
C ALA A 86 -3.97 -1.76 -4.01
N ILE A 87 -4.52 -1.67 -5.23
CA ILE A 87 -4.06 -0.76 -6.29
C ILE A 87 -5.03 0.41 -6.51
N GLY A 88 -6.01 0.60 -5.62
CA GLY A 88 -7.00 1.69 -5.68
C GLY A 88 -8.12 1.48 -6.70
N GLN A 89 -8.13 0.36 -7.42
CA GLN A 89 -9.24 0.03 -8.32
C GLN A 89 -10.46 -0.42 -7.52
N ASP A 90 -11.62 0.15 -7.84
CA ASP A 90 -12.90 -0.28 -7.31
C ASP A 90 -13.24 -1.70 -7.80
N GLN A 91 -13.36 -2.64 -6.87
CA GLN A 91 -13.75 -4.01 -7.21
C GLN A 91 -15.26 -4.19 -7.33
N ASP A 92 -16.04 -3.19 -6.88
CA ASP A 92 -17.50 -3.20 -6.89
C ASP A 92 -18.08 -2.55 -8.17
N ASP A 93 -17.24 -1.95 -9.02
CA ASP A 93 -17.63 -1.45 -10.35
C ASP A 93 -17.47 -2.54 -11.43
N VAL A 94 -18.29 -3.58 -11.33
CA VAL A 94 -18.28 -4.73 -12.25
C VAL A 94 -19.67 -5.34 -12.45
N VAL A 95 -19.91 -5.85 -13.66
CA VAL A 95 -21.04 -6.71 -14.01
C VAL A 95 -20.52 -8.12 -14.26
N LEU A 96 -20.96 -9.07 -13.44
CA LEU A 96 -20.61 -10.48 -13.56
C LEU A 96 -21.67 -11.21 -14.38
N MET A 97 -21.24 -11.97 -15.39
CA MET A 97 -22.10 -12.76 -16.27
C MET A 97 -21.48 -14.15 -16.45
N PRO A 98 -22.25 -15.19 -16.83
CA PRO A 98 -21.69 -16.47 -17.22
C PRO A 98 -20.64 -16.29 -18.32
N TYR A 99 -19.47 -16.90 -18.15
CA TYR A 99 -18.36 -16.73 -19.10
C TYR A 99 -18.73 -17.14 -20.53
N THR A 100 -19.60 -18.15 -20.70
CA THR A 100 -20.11 -18.61 -22.00
C THR A 100 -20.92 -17.54 -22.74
N VAL A 101 -21.69 -16.73 -22.01
CA VAL A 101 -22.46 -15.60 -22.58
C VAL A 101 -21.51 -14.51 -23.05
N VAL A 102 -20.52 -14.15 -22.24
CA VAL A 102 -19.55 -13.11 -22.59
C VAL A 102 -18.70 -13.53 -23.78
N GLN A 103 -18.20 -14.77 -23.79
CA GLN A 103 -17.43 -15.34 -24.90
C GLN A 103 -18.22 -15.37 -26.20
N LYS A 104 -19.44 -15.94 -26.19
CA LYS A 104 -20.20 -16.20 -27.42
C LYS A 104 -20.99 -14.99 -27.91
N GLN A 105 -21.58 -14.20 -27.02
CA GLN A 105 -22.56 -13.16 -27.39
C GLN A 105 -22.03 -11.73 -27.29
N LEU A 106 -20.97 -11.48 -26.50
CA LEU A 106 -20.39 -10.14 -26.38
C LEU A 106 -19.06 -10.01 -27.12
N LYS A 107 -18.12 -10.96 -26.93
CA LYS A 107 -16.77 -10.86 -27.48
C LYS A 107 -16.55 -11.66 -28.78
N GLY A 108 -17.29 -12.73 -29.00
CA GLY A 108 -17.09 -13.62 -30.16
C GLY A 108 -15.76 -14.39 -30.11
N ILE A 109 -15.28 -14.75 -28.92
CA ILE A 109 -13.98 -15.42 -28.71
C ILE A 109 -14.16 -16.84 -28.15
N THR A 110 -13.16 -17.68 -28.35
CA THR A 110 -13.13 -19.08 -27.87
C THR A 110 -12.11 -19.32 -26.77
N TRP A 111 -11.24 -18.35 -26.47
CA TRP A 111 -10.24 -18.42 -25.40
C TRP A 111 -10.71 -17.69 -24.13
N LEU A 112 -10.01 -17.96 -23.02
CA LEU A 112 -10.21 -17.29 -21.73
C LEU A 112 -9.12 -16.24 -21.53
N ASP A 113 -9.47 -15.10 -20.94
CA ASP A 113 -8.49 -14.05 -20.60
C ASP A 113 -7.63 -14.46 -19.40
N ASP A 114 -8.23 -15.06 -18.38
CA ASP A 114 -7.56 -15.57 -17.19
C ASP A 114 -8.31 -16.75 -16.55
N ILE A 115 -7.58 -17.61 -15.83
CA ILE A 115 -8.13 -18.69 -15.00
C ILE A 115 -7.67 -18.46 -13.57
N LEU A 116 -8.62 -18.34 -12.64
CA LEU A 116 -8.32 -18.17 -11.23
C LEU A 116 -8.36 -19.51 -10.52
N CYS A 117 -7.29 -19.83 -9.80
CA CYS A 117 -7.17 -21.02 -8.98
C CYS A 117 -6.95 -20.62 -7.51
N SER A 118 -7.54 -21.37 -6.58
CA SER A 118 -7.31 -21.23 -5.15
C SER A 118 -6.64 -22.50 -4.63
N ALA A 119 -5.51 -22.35 -3.93
CA ALA A 119 -4.83 -23.46 -3.27
C ALA A 119 -5.40 -23.69 -1.86
N VAL A 120 -5.34 -24.93 -1.40
CA VAL A 120 -5.83 -25.32 -0.05
C VAL A 120 -5.04 -24.68 1.08
N SER A 121 -3.77 -24.35 0.86
CA SER A 121 -2.89 -23.66 1.81
C SER A 121 -1.79 -22.90 1.07
N ALA A 122 -1.10 -22.01 1.77
CA ALA A 122 0.02 -21.24 1.21
C ALA A 122 1.24 -22.14 0.87
N GLU A 123 1.45 -23.19 1.66
CA GLU A 123 2.56 -24.13 1.48
C GLU A 123 2.37 -25.04 0.25
N ALA A 124 1.12 -25.27 -0.16
CA ALA A 124 0.79 -26.07 -1.33
C ALA A 124 1.02 -25.32 -2.65
N ILE A 125 1.13 -23.99 -2.63
CA ILE A 125 1.21 -23.14 -3.82
C ILE A 125 2.34 -23.57 -4.78
N PRO A 126 3.60 -23.78 -4.34
CA PRO A 126 4.69 -24.17 -5.26
C PRO A 126 4.48 -25.53 -5.91
N LEU A 127 3.81 -26.46 -5.22
CA LEU A 127 3.50 -27.78 -5.75
C LEU A 127 2.38 -27.67 -6.79
N VAL A 128 1.34 -26.88 -6.49
CA VAL A 128 0.21 -26.63 -7.40
C VAL A 128 0.67 -25.91 -8.66
N GLU A 129 1.56 -24.93 -8.56
CA GLU A 129 2.15 -24.27 -9.73
C GLU A 129 2.81 -25.26 -10.66
N ARG A 130 3.69 -26.13 -10.14
CA ARG A 130 4.37 -27.15 -10.97
C ARG A 130 3.36 -28.08 -11.64
N ALA A 131 2.31 -28.47 -10.92
CA ALA A 131 1.26 -29.33 -11.45
C ALA A 131 0.45 -28.63 -12.56
N ILE A 132 0.07 -27.35 -12.37
CA ILE A 132 -0.64 -26.55 -13.37
C ILE A 132 0.24 -26.33 -14.60
N THR A 133 1.51 -25.95 -14.41
CA THR A 133 2.46 -25.74 -15.51
C THR A 133 2.64 -27.02 -16.32
N ALA A 134 2.81 -28.18 -15.66
CA ALA A 134 2.92 -29.47 -16.35
C ALA A 134 1.65 -29.80 -17.16
N LEU A 135 0.47 -29.63 -16.54
CA LEU A 135 -0.82 -29.90 -17.19
C LEU A 135 -1.08 -28.97 -18.39
N LEU A 136 -0.75 -27.69 -18.28
CA LEU A 136 -0.94 -26.72 -19.36
C LEU A 136 0.05 -26.98 -20.51
N ARG A 137 1.32 -27.25 -20.22
CA ARG A 137 2.30 -27.64 -21.27
C ARG A 137 1.86 -28.90 -22.02
N GLU A 138 1.31 -29.88 -21.32
CA GLU A 138 0.75 -31.08 -21.95
C GLU A 138 -0.44 -30.75 -22.85
N ARG A 139 -1.45 -30.03 -22.34
CA ARG A 139 -2.65 -29.66 -23.11
C ARG A 139 -2.37 -28.76 -24.29
N HIS A 140 -1.40 -27.86 -24.15
CA HIS A 140 -0.99 -26.91 -25.19
C HIS A 140 0.08 -27.51 -26.12
N HIS A 141 0.50 -28.77 -25.88
CA HIS A 141 1.51 -29.47 -26.67
C HIS A 141 2.86 -28.73 -26.73
N VAL A 142 3.25 -28.07 -25.64
CA VAL A 142 4.51 -27.30 -25.53
C VAL A 142 5.67 -28.26 -25.27
N GLY A 143 6.57 -28.35 -26.25
CA GLY A 143 7.72 -29.25 -26.22
C GLY A 143 8.77 -28.90 -25.15
N ARG A 144 9.71 -29.83 -24.91
CA ARG A 144 10.88 -29.57 -24.06
C ARG A 144 11.77 -28.51 -24.72
N GLY A 145 12.07 -27.42 -24.01
CA GLY A 145 12.89 -26.32 -24.51
C GLY A 145 12.11 -25.21 -25.23
N GLN A 146 10.79 -25.33 -25.37
CA GLN A 146 9.92 -24.23 -25.82
C GLN A 146 9.51 -23.34 -24.64
N GLU A 147 9.35 -22.05 -24.91
CA GLU A 147 8.80 -21.09 -23.94
C GLU A 147 7.32 -21.36 -23.69
N ASP A 148 6.85 -21.07 -22.48
CA ASP A 148 5.44 -21.23 -22.12
C ASP A 148 4.59 -20.14 -22.78
N ASP A 149 3.43 -20.52 -23.31
CA ASP A 149 2.43 -19.61 -23.90
C ASP A 149 1.44 -19.07 -22.86
N PHE A 150 1.62 -19.43 -21.59
CA PHE A 150 0.83 -18.98 -20.44
C PHE A 150 1.73 -18.36 -19.37
N ASN A 151 1.13 -17.53 -18.52
CA ASN A 151 1.82 -16.92 -17.38
C ASN A 151 1.04 -17.20 -16.09
N LEU A 152 1.70 -17.85 -15.13
CA LEU A 152 1.18 -18.00 -13.77
C LEU A 152 1.59 -16.79 -12.94
N ARG A 153 0.59 -16.04 -12.48
CA ARG A 153 0.80 -14.85 -11.65
C ARG A 153 0.22 -15.06 -10.28
N HIS A 154 1.02 -14.74 -9.26
CA HIS A 154 0.52 -14.68 -7.89
C HIS A 154 0.11 -13.26 -7.52
N PRO A 155 -1.07 -13.07 -6.93
CA PRO A 155 -1.43 -11.77 -6.35
C PRO A 155 -0.40 -11.29 -5.31
N THR A 156 0.26 -12.23 -4.61
CA THR A 156 1.30 -11.93 -3.62
C THR A 156 2.56 -11.33 -4.23
N GLU A 157 2.97 -11.73 -5.44
CA GLU A 157 4.16 -11.18 -6.09
C GLU A 157 4.00 -9.69 -6.43
N ILE A 158 2.80 -9.26 -6.83
CA ILE A 158 2.50 -7.84 -7.10
C ILE A 158 2.53 -7.01 -5.81
N ALA A 159 2.04 -7.57 -4.70
CA ALA A 159 2.12 -6.91 -3.41
C ALA A 159 3.57 -6.86 -2.90
N GLN A 160 4.32 -7.95 -3.02
CA GLN A 160 5.70 -8.06 -2.55
C GLN A 160 6.66 -7.18 -3.34
N THR A 161 6.52 -7.09 -4.66
CA THR A 161 7.34 -6.19 -5.50
C THR A 161 7.14 -4.72 -5.14
N ARG A 162 5.89 -4.31 -4.85
CA ARG A 162 5.60 -2.95 -4.35
C ARG A 162 6.17 -2.70 -2.97
N VAL A 163 6.00 -3.64 -2.04
CA VAL A 163 6.57 -3.54 -0.69
C VAL A 163 8.09 -3.47 -0.74
N ALA A 164 8.73 -4.25 -1.63
CA ALA A 164 10.17 -4.20 -1.85
C ALA A 164 10.60 -2.84 -2.42
N ALA A 165 9.93 -2.33 -3.45
CA ALA A 165 10.22 -1.01 -4.02
C ALA A 165 10.03 0.12 -2.98
N GLN A 166 8.95 0.09 -2.20
CA GLN A 166 8.70 1.04 -1.13
C GLN A 166 9.76 0.95 -0.02
N ARG A 167 10.18 -0.27 0.34
CA ARG A 167 11.27 -0.48 1.31
C ARG A 167 12.59 0.09 0.80
N THR A 168 12.91 -0.12 -0.47
CA THR A 168 14.11 0.45 -1.10
C THR A 168 14.07 1.98 -1.08
N MET A 169 12.95 2.58 -1.47
CA MET A 169 12.77 4.04 -1.42
C MET A 169 12.87 4.58 0.02
N THR A 170 12.30 3.86 0.99
CA THR A 170 12.38 4.21 2.41
C THR A 170 13.82 4.16 2.92
N LEU A 171 14.58 3.13 2.54
CA LEU A 171 16.00 3.01 2.91
C LEU A 171 16.86 4.10 2.29
N LEU A 172 16.58 4.49 1.03
CA LEU A 172 17.26 5.60 0.38
C LEU A 172 16.97 6.93 1.08
N LEU A 173 15.72 7.21 1.45
CA LEU A 173 15.39 8.43 2.19
C LEU A 173 16.00 8.41 3.60
N ALA A 174 16.00 7.25 4.27
CA ALA A 174 16.61 7.09 5.57
C ALA A 174 18.13 7.28 5.54
N SER A 175 18.82 6.84 4.48
CA SER A 175 20.26 7.05 4.34
C SER A 175 20.60 8.52 4.11
N VAL A 176 19.84 9.22 3.27
CA VAL A 176 19.99 10.67 3.08
C VAL A 176 19.74 11.41 4.39
N ALA A 177 18.67 11.06 5.12
CA ALA A 177 18.38 11.64 6.42
C ALA A 177 19.51 11.39 7.44
N ALA A 178 20.07 10.18 7.47
CA ALA A 178 21.20 9.85 8.35
C ALA A 178 22.44 10.69 8.02
N VAL A 179 22.76 10.92 6.74
CA VAL A 179 23.88 11.80 6.34
C VAL A 179 23.64 13.24 6.80
N VAL A 180 22.44 13.78 6.58
CA VAL A 180 22.08 15.14 7.05
C VAL A 180 22.19 15.24 8.58
N LEU A 181 21.76 14.19 9.28
CA LEU A 181 21.83 14.13 10.74
C LEU A 181 23.28 14.13 11.25
N VAL A 182 24.18 13.39 10.60
CA VAL A 182 25.62 13.38 10.93
C VAL A 182 26.24 14.75 10.66
N VAL A 183 25.97 15.37 9.51
CA VAL A 183 26.48 16.71 9.17
C VAL A 183 25.98 17.75 10.18
N GLY A 184 24.70 17.68 10.56
CA GLY A 184 24.13 18.52 11.61
C GLY A 184 24.80 18.29 12.97
N GLY A 185 25.07 17.03 13.33
CA GLY A 185 25.79 16.65 14.54
C GLY A 185 27.21 17.21 14.60
N ILE A 186 27.95 17.16 13.49
CA ILE A 186 29.28 17.79 13.38
C ILE A 186 29.18 19.30 13.59
N GLY A 187 28.12 19.94 13.08
CA GLY A 187 27.83 21.35 13.33
C GLY A 187 27.67 21.66 14.82
N ILE A 188 26.88 20.86 15.55
CA ILE A 188 26.72 20.98 17.01
C ILE A 188 28.07 20.83 17.70
N MET A 189 28.85 19.81 17.34
CA MET A 189 30.18 19.58 17.91
C MET A 189 31.10 20.80 17.74
N ASN A 190 31.15 21.39 16.55
CA ASN A 190 32.00 22.53 16.25
C ASN A 190 31.60 23.77 17.04
N ILE A 191 30.30 24.09 17.08
CA ILE A 191 29.80 25.23 17.86
C ILE A 191 30.13 25.04 19.35
N MET A 192 29.95 23.82 19.87
CA MET A 192 30.26 23.51 21.27
C MET A 192 31.76 23.59 21.56
N LEU A 193 32.64 23.15 20.66
CA LEU A 193 34.08 23.30 20.84
C LEU A 193 34.49 24.77 20.93
N VAL A 194 33.97 25.62 20.05
CA VAL A 194 34.23 27.06 20.09
C VAL A 194 33.71 27.64 21.41
N SER A 195 32.49 27.28 21.84
CA SER A 195 31.91 27.75 23.09
C SER A 195 32.74 27.35 24.33
N VAL A 196 33.28 26.12 24.35
CA VAL A 196 34.16 25.67 25.43
C VAL A 196 35.45 26.49 25.46
N THR A 197 36.06 26.75 24.29
CA THR A 197 37.30 27.54 24.21
C THR A 197 37.12 28.99 24.67
N GLU A 198 35.99 29.62 24.33
CA GLU A 198 35.66 30.98 24.76
C GLU A 198 35.40 31.07 26.27
N ARG A 199 34.79 30.04 26.86
CA ARG A 199 34.43 30.00 28.30
C ARG A 199 35.52 29.38 29.20
N THR A 200 36.72 29.13 28.71
CA THR A 200 37.83 28.52 29.47
C THR A 200 38.12 29.20 30.81
N ARG A 201 38.12 30.54 30.84
CA ARG A 201 38.38 31.32 32.07
C ARG A 201 37.27 31.13 33.11
N GLU A 202 36.02 31.00 32.68
CA GLU A 202 34.87 30.74 33.56
C GLU A 202 34.93 29.33 34.15
N ILE A 203 35.24 28.33 33.31
CA ILE A 203 35.40 26.94 33.72
C ILE A 203 36.49 26.82 34.79
N GLY A 204 37.64 27.49 34.58
CA GLY A 204 38.75 27.48 35.54
C GLY A 204 38.38 28.05 36.90
N VAL A 205 37.57 29.13 36.95
CA VAL A 205 37.07 29.68 38.21
C VAL A 205 36.15 28.69 38.92
N ARG A 206 35.24 28.01 38.20
CA ARG A 206 34.33 27.02 38.79
C ARG A 206 35.07 25.81 39.38
N LEU A 207 36.09 25.32 38.68
CA LEU A 207 36.96 24.26 39.18
C LEU A 207 37.73 24.69 40.43
N ALA A 208 38.24 25.92 40.46
CA ALA A 208 38.97 26.47 41.61
C ALA A 208 38.09 26.63 42.87
N VAL A 209 36.79 26.89 42.69
CA VAL A 209 35.80 26.98 43.79
C VAL A 209 35.27 25.59 44.21
N GLY A 210 35.72 24.51 43.56
CA GLY A 210 35.46 23.13 43.99
C GLY A 210 34.45 22.34 43.15
N ALA A 211 34.06 22.84 41.97
CA ALA A 211 33.23 22.05 41.03
C ALA A 211 34.00 20.79 40.56
N ARG A 212 33.30 19.67 40.41
CA ARG A 212 33.92 18.43 39.91
C ARG A 212 33.90 18.43 38.37
N GLN A 213 34.86 17.76 37.73
CA GLN A 213 34.90 17.60 36.27
C GLN A 213 33.59 17.03 35.69
N ARG A 214 32.91 16.15 36.45
CA ARG A 214 31.61 15.59 36.05
C ARG A 214 30.50 16.64 35.97
N ASP A 215 30.56 17.69 36.79
CA ASP A 215 29.54 18.74 36.84
C ASP A 215 29.67 19.63 35.59
N ILE A 216 30.93 19.96 35.20
CA ILE A 216 31.24 20.66 33.94
C ILE A 216 30.82 19.83 32.72
N ARG A 217 31.18 18.53 32.70
CA ARG A 217 30.78 17.61 31.61
C ARG A 217 29.27 17.52 31.47
N ALA A 218 28.55 17.38 32.59
CA ALA A 218 27.10 17.28 32.58
C ALA A 218 26.44 18.56 32.06
N GLN A 219 26.97 19.74 32.42
CA GLN A 219 26.45 21.01 31.92
C GLN A 219 26.62 21.13 30.40
N PHE A 220 27.84 20.95 29.87
CA PHE A 220 28.06 21.09 28.43
C PHE A 220 27.33 20.03 27.62
N LEU A 221 27.18 18.81 28.15
CA LEU A 221 26.36 17.79 27.53
C LEU A 221 24.87 18.18 27.53
N ALA A 222 24.36 18.75 28.62
CA ALA A 222 23.00 19.26 28.70
C ALA A 222 22.76 20.43 27.73
N GLU A 223 23.72 21.35 27.57
CA GLU A 223 23.66 22.43 26.57
C GLU A 223 23.58 21.84 25.15
N ALA A 224 24.45 20.89 24.80
CA ALA A 224 24.44 20.23 23.49
C ALA A 224 23.13 19.48 23.20
N VAL A 225 22.61 18.72 24.17
CA VAL A 225 21.35 17.99 24.05
C VAL A 225 20.17 18.96 23.94
N THR A 226 20.16 20.06 24.68
CA THR A 226 19.10 21.07 24.61
C THR A 226 19.06 21.74 23.24
N VAL A 227 20.22 22.11 22.69
CA VAL A 227 20.32 22.66 21.32
C VAL A 227 19.82 21.64 20.29
N ALA A 228 20.22 20.38 20.42
CA ALA A 228 19.78 19.31 19.53
C ALA A 228 18.27 19.06 19.59
N LEU A 229 17.67 19.04 20.79
CA LEU A 229 16.24 18.83 20.99
C LEU A 229 15.40 20.02 20.52
N LEU A 230 15.85 21.25 20.76
CA LEU A 230 15.18 22.46 20.25
C LEU A 230 15.23 22.51 18.72
N GLY A 231 16.41 22.26 18.14
CA GLY A 231 16.57 22.18 16.69
C GLY A 231 15.76 21.05 16.07
N GLY A 232 15.75 19.87 16.70
CA GLY A 232 14.96 18.71 16.29
C GLY A 232 13.45 18.96 16.39
N GLY A 233 12.99 19.64 17.45
CA GLY A 233 11.59 20.03 17.63
C GLY A 233 11.14 21.05 16.58
N LEU A 234 11.97 22.07 16.30
CA LEU A 234 11.70 23.04 15.24
C LEU A 234 11.70 22.38 13.86
N GLY A 235 12.69 21.52 13.59
CA GLY A 235 12.78 20.75 12.34
C GLY A 235 11.58 19.83 12.15
N LEU A 236 11.12 19.18 13.22
CA LEU A 236 9.91 18.37 13.19
C LEU A 236 8.66 19.21 12.90
N GLY A 237 8.52 20.37 13.53
CA GLY A 237 7.43 21.31 13.26
C GLY A 237 7.40 21.77 11.80
N LEU A 238 8.56 22.17 11.26
CA LEU A 238 8.69 22.56 9.85
C LEU A 238 8.42 21.39 8.89
N GLY A 239 8.88 20.18 9.23
CA GLY A 239 8.61 18.97 8.46
C GLY A 239 7.12 18.60 8.43
N LEU A 240 6.43 18.73 9.56
CA LEU A 240 4.98 18.53 9.66
C LEU A 240 4.22 19.56 8.82
N LEU A 241 4.57 20.84 8.94
CA LEU A 241 3.97 21.92 8.15
C LEU A 241 4.16 21.70 6.66
N GLY A 242 5.37 21.32 6.23
CA GLY A 242 5.65 20.99 4.84
C GLY A 242 4.85 19.78 4.35
N ALA A 243 4.76 18.72 5.15
CA ALA A 243 3.99 17.52 4.82
C ALA A 243 2.50 17.82 4.64
N TYR A 244 1.89 18.55 5.58
CA TYR A 244 0.48 18.96 5.47
C TYR A 244 0.24 19.94 4.31
N GLY A 245 1.16 20.87 4.07
CA GLY A 245 1.08 21.81 2.95
C GLY A 245 1.08 21.09 1.59
N ILE A 246 2.00 20.14 1.40
CA ILE A 246 2.06 19.33 0.18
C ILE A 246 0.81 18.46 0.05
N ALA A 247 0.36 17.83 1.15
CA ALA A 247 -0.82 16.98 1.13
C ALA A 247 -2.09 17.73 0.72
N ALA A 248 -2.25 18.97 1.20
CA ALA A 248 -3.38 19.83 0.84
C ALA A 248 -3.39 20.19 -0.66
N VAL A 249 -2.21 20.46 -1.24
CA VAL A 249 -2.10 20.82 -2.66
C VAL A 249 -2.20 19.59 -3.57
N ALA A 250 -1.62 18.46 -3.17
CA ALA A 250 -1.55 17.24 -3.97
C ALA A 250 -2.75 16.30 -3.77
N ALA A 251 -3.67 16.62 -2.84
CA ALA A 251 -4.78 15.76 -2.42
C ALA A 251 -4.34 14.35 -2.01
N TRP A 252 -3.17 14.23 -1.37
CA TRP A 252 -2.62 12.95 -0.93
C TRP A 252 -3.06 12.60 0.49
N PRO A 253 -3.40 11.33 0.77
CA PRO A 253 -3.70 10.89 2.13
C PRO A 253 -2.43 10.92 2.98
N THR A 254 -2.32 11.87 3.90
CA THR A 254 -1.23 11.93 4.87
C THR A 254 -1.56 11.15 6.14
N LEU A 255 -0.82 10.07 6.35
CA LEU A 255 -0.84 9.29 7.59
C LEU A 255 0.50 9.45 8.31
N ILE A 256 0.53 10.34 9.30
CA ILE A 256 1.69 10.53 10.17
C ILE A 256 1.44 9.72 11.44
N ARG A 257 2.24 8.67 11.63
CA ARG A 257 2.14 7.82 12.81
C ARG A 257 2.88 8.44 14.00
N ALA A 258 2.36 8.23 15.21
CA ALA A 258 2.91 8.80 16.43
C ALA A 258 4.28 8.22 16.81
N ASP A 259 4.55 6.97 16.45
CA ASP A 259 5.86 6.32 16.64
C ASP A 259 6.97 7.02 15.87
N THR A 260 6.72 7.51 14.65
CA THR A 260 7.70 8.24 13.85
C THR A 260 8.13 9.56 14.52
N LEU A 261 7.20 10.23 15.23
CA LEU A 261 7.48 11.46 15.97
C LEU A 261 8.44 11.19 17.14
N VAL A 262 8.17 10.12 17.89
CA VAL A 262 9.03 9.71 19.03
C VAL A 262 10.42 9.32 18.54
N VAL A 263 10.51 8.57 17.44
CA VAL A 263 11.80 8.19 16.83
C VAL A 263 12.57 9.43 16.37
N ALA A 264 11.92 10.41 15.75
CA ALA A 264 12.59 11.63 15.29
C ALA A 264 13.19 12.44 16.46
N VAL A 265 12.43 12.64 17.54
CA VAL A 265 12.92 13.33 18.75
C VAL A 265 14.03 12.53 19.42
N GLY A 266 13.89 11.20 19.48
CA GLY A 266 14.92 10.29 20.00
C GLY A 266 16.23 10.37 19.21
N CYS A 267 16.16 10.41 17.88
CA CYS A 267 17.33 10.59 17.02
C CYS A 267 18.01 11.95 17.24
N ALA A 268 17.25 13.04 17.36
CA ALA A 268 17.81 14.36 17.66
C ALA A 268 18.54 14.37 19.01
N GLY A 269 17.94 13.80 20.06
CA GLY A 269 18.58 13.65 21.37
C GLY A 269 19.85 12.79 21.30
N ALA A 270 19.82 11.66 20.61
CA ALA A 270 20.97 10.77 20.44
C ALA A 270 22.15 11.49 19.76
N VAL A 271 21.89 12.32 18.74
CA VAL A 271 22.91 13.12 18.06
C VAL A 271 23.51 14.16 18.98
N GLY A 272 22.67 14.87 19.74
CA GLY A 272 23.14 15.81 20.76
C GLY A 272 24.06 15.16 21.80
N ILE A 273 23.76 13.92 22.21
CA ILE A 273 24.62 13.15 23.11
C ILE A 273 25.93 12.78 22.41
N ILE A 274 25.87 12.11 21.26
CA ILE A 274 27.05 11.57 20.56
C ILE A 274 28.06 12.68 20.25
N PHE A 275 27.59 13.79 19.68
CA PHE A 275 28.44 14.91 19.26
C PHE A 275 28.74 15.90 20.40
N GLY A 276 27.95 15.88 21.49
CA GLY A 276 28.18 16.70 22.69
C GLY A 276 29.17 16.09 23.68
N VAL A 277 29.38 14.77 23.67
CA VAL A 277 30.30 14.09 24.60
C VAL A 277 31.75 14.55 24.40
N TYR A 278 32.19 14.71 23.15
CA TYR A 278 33.58 15.09 22.86
C TYR A 278 33.93 16.50 23.40
N PRO A 279 33.18 17.57 23.07
CA PRO A 279 33.41 18.90 23.64
C PRO A 279 33.27 18.93 25.16
N ALA A 280 32.27 18.22 25.72
CA ALA A 280 32.06 18.17 27.16
C ALA A 280 33.25 17.55 27.91
N ARG A 281 33.88 16.52 27.34
CA ARG A 281 35.12 15.94 27.88
C ARG A 281 36.31 16.89 27.75
N GLN A 282 36.41 17.63 26.65
CA GLN A 282 37.47 18.63 26.43
C GLN A 282 37.38 19.79 27.45
N ALA A 283 36.16 20.11 27.91
CA ALA A 283 35.91 21.19 28.86
C ALA A 283 36.36 20.90 30.30
N ALA A 284 36.68 19.65 30.66
CA ALA A 284 36.84 19.24 32.06
C ALA A 284 38.06 18.34 32.30
#